data_AF-A0A914D6M8-F1
#
_entry.id   AF-A0A914D6M8-F1
#
_cell.length_a   1.000
_cell.length_b   1.000
_cell.length_c   1.000
_cell.angle_alpha   90.00
_cell.angle_beta   90.00
_cell.angle_gamma   90.00
#
_symmetry.space_group_name_H-M   'P 1'
#
loop_
_entity.id
_entity.type
_entity.pdbx_description
1 polymer ?
#
loop_
_entity_poly.entity_id
_entity_poly.type
_entity_poly.pdbx_seq_one_letter_code
_entity_poly.pdbx_strand_id
1 'polypeptide(L)'
;MKHDVSNDFLQNISTTARYSFPQDEDLSGAAIGLLRLQDTYRLDTHDLARGIVMGKKISEELSAHDIFEIARLAYNQEDYYHTLLWMEESLEKIKIEDPPTAAESDILEYLAFSLYKQGNLKRALQVTDRLYQI
;
A
#
# COMPACT_ATOMS: atom_id res chain seq x y z
N MET A 1 29.21 9.56 -23.75
CA MET A 1 28.85 8.22 -23.22
C MET A 1 29.00 8.31 -21.70
N LYS A 2 27.92 8.57 -20.96
CA LYS A 2 28.01 8.62 -19.49
C LYS A 2 28.17 7.17 -19.01
N HIS A 3 29.32 6.86 -18.40
CA HIS A 3 29.53 5.57 -17.74
C HIS A 3 28.46 5.46 -16.66
N ASP A 4 27.63 4.42 -16.75
CA ASP A 4 26.53 4.21 -15.81
C ASP A 4 27.10 3.56 -14.54
N VAL A 5 27.68 4.41 -13.70
CA VAL A 5 28.27 4.05 -12.40
C VAL A 5 27.28 3.31 -11.50
N SER A 6 25.97 3.50 -11.68
CA SER A 6 24.94 2.77 -10.96
C SER A 6 24.88 1.31 -11.39
N ASN A 7 24.99 1.03 -12.69
CA ASN A 7 25.03 -0.34 -13.20
C ASN A 7 26.30 -1.08 -12.77
N ASP A 8 27.45 -0.40 -12.80
CA ASP A 8 28.72 -0.98 -12.33
C ASP A 8 28.66 -1.29 -10.82
N PHE A 9 28.01 -0.43 -10.03
CA PHE A 9 27.80 -0.65 -8.59
C PHE A 9 26.84 -1.81 -8.30
N LEU A 10 25.71 -1.88 -9.01
CA LEU A 10 24.74 -2.97 -8.86
C LEU A 10 25.33 -4.32 -9.28
N GLN A 11 26.13 -4.36 -10.35
CA GLN A 11 26.87 -5.57 -10.74
C GLN A 11 27.91 -5.96 -9.70
N ASN A 12 28.64 -5.00 -9.13
CA ASN A 12 29.65 -5.30 -8.11
C ASN A 12 29.01 -5.89 -6.84
N ILE A 13 27.86 -5.38 -6.40
CA ILE A 13 27.14 -5.91 -5.24
C ILE A 13 26.59 -7.32 -5.52
N SER A 14 25.96 -7.54 -6.68
CA SER A 14 25.40 -8.85 -7.02
C SER A 14 26.46 -9.92 -7.25
N THR A 15 27.66 -9.53 -7.69
CA THR A 15 28.77 -10.45 -7.93
C THR A 15 29.58 -10.73 -6.67
N THR A 16 29.76 -9.73 -5.80
CA THR A 16 30.57 -9.84 -4.57
C THR A 16 29.77 -10.41 -3.40
N ALA A 17 28.47 -10.12 -3.34
CA ALA A 17 27.57 -10.61 -2.33
C ALA A 17 26.64 -11.64 -2.98
N ARG A 18 26.72 -12.91 -2.56
CA ARG A 18 25.84 -14.00 -3.05
C ARG A 18 24.39 -13.83 -2.57
N TYR A 19 23.80 -12.64 -2.71
CA TYR A 19 22.44 -12.34 -2.30
C TYR A 19 21.60 -12.02 -3.54
N SER A 20 20.56 -12.82 -3.74
CA SER A 20 19.46 -12.48 -4.64
C SER A 20 18.63 -11.38 -3.99
N PHE A 21 18.35 -10.29 -4.73
CA PHE A 21 17.42 -9.27 -4.26
C PHE A 21 15.99 -9.87 -4.20
N PRO A 22 15.15 -9.39 -3.27
CA PRO A 22 13.74 -9.74 -3.27
C PRO A 22 13.10 -9.47 -4.63
N GLN A 23 12.19 -10.34 -5.04
CA GLN A 23 11.40 -10.22 -6.26
C GLN A 23 9.96 -9.81 -5.93
N ASP A 24 9.14 -9.57 -6.97
CA ASP A 24 7.74 -9.17 -6.81
C ASP A 24 6.91 -10.18 -5.99
N GLU A 25 7.29 -11.46 -6.04
CA GLU A 25 6.67 -12.53 -5.22
C GLU A 25 6.96 -12.33 -3.73
N ASP A 26 8.17 -11.89 -3.36
CA ASP A 26 8.53 -11.63 -1.96
C ASP A 26 7.75 -10.44 -1.41
N LEU A 27 7.58 -9.38 -2.22
CA LEU A 27 6.78 -8.22 -1.85
C LEU A 27 5.31 -8.61 -1.63
N SER A 28 4.74 -9.38 -2.56
CA SER A 28 3.37 -9.89 -2.47
C SER A 28 3.20 -10.79 -1.24
N GLY A 29 4.15 -11.69 -0.99
CA GLY A 29 4.15 -12.58 0.18
C GLY A 29 4.26 -11.81 1.50
N ALA A 30 5.08 -10.76 1.56
CA ALA A 30 5.20 -9.90 2.73
C ALA A 30 3.90 -9.15 3.02
N ALA A 31 3.25 -8.57 2.00
CA ALA A 31 1.97 -7.90 2.17
C ALA A 31 0.86 -8.86 2.65
N ILE A 32 0.76 -10.06 2.06
CA ILE A 32 -0.18 -11.10 2.52
C ILE A 32 0.12 -11.50 3.97
N GLY A 33 1.39 -11.66 4.33
CA GLY A 33 1.80 -11.93 5.70
C GLY A 33 1.34 -10.85 6.68
N LEU A 34 1.50 -9.57 6.30
CA LEU A 34 1.06 -8.42 7.08
C LEU A 34 -0.46 -8.40 7.28
N LEU A 35 -1.25 -8.59 6.22
CA LEU A 35 -2.72 -8.66 6.31
C LEU A 35 -3.18 -9.82 7.20
N ARG A 36 -2.53 -10.98 7.11
CA ARG A 36 -2.83 -12.11 8.00
C ARG A 36 -2.56 -11.81 9.47
N LEU A 37 -1.49 -11.08 9.77
CA LEU A 37 -1.18 -10.65 11.14
C LEU A 37 -2.20 -9.61 11.62
N GLN A 38 -2.61 -8.69 10.74
CA GLN A 38 -3.65 -7.71 11.02
C GLN A 38 -4.94 -8.39 11.48
N ASP A 39 -5.43 -9.39 10.73
CA ASP A 39 -6.62 -10.15 11.10
C ASP A 39 -6.44 -10.95 12.39
N THR A 40 -5.35 -11.71 12.49
CA THR A 40 -5.11 -12.64 13.59
C THR A 40 -5.07 -11.93 14.94
N TYR A 41 -4.46 -10.75 14.98
CA TYR A 41 -4.28 -9.97 16.19
C TYR A 41 -5.20 -8.75 16.29
N ARG A 42 -6.09 -8.55 15.30
CA ARG A 42 -6.98 -7.39 15.19
C ARG A 42 -6.22 -6.07 15.32
N LEU A 43 -5.11 -5.98 14.58
CA LEU A 43 -4.26 -4.79 14.58
C LEU A 43 -4.96 -3.68 13.82
N ASP A 44 -4.80 -2.45 14.32
CA ASP A 44 -5.39 -1.28 13.71
C ASP A 44 -4.56 -0.83 12.49
N THR A 45 -5.24 -0.55 11.36
CA THR A 45 -4.59 -0.16 10.10
C THR A 45 -3.77 1.12 10.25
N HIS A 46 -4.27 2.08 11.03
CA HIS A 46 -3.62 3.37 11.24
C HIS A 46 -2.35 3.22 12.08
N ASP A 47 -2.39 2.38 13.12
CA ASP A 47 -1.20 2.02 13.88
C ASP A 47 -0.16 1.30 13.00
N LEU A 48 -0.60 0.33 12.20
CA LEU A 48 0.29 -0.39 11.27
C LEU A 48 0.95 0.55 10.25
N ALA A 49 0.19 1.47 9.65
CA ALA A 49 0.71 2.48 8.73
C ALA A 49 1.77 3.37 9.39
N ARG A 50 1.66 3.63 10.69
CA ARG A 50 2.65 4.39 11.49
C ARG A 50 3.82 3.56 12.02
N GLY A 51 3.88 2.28 11.67
CA GLY A 51 4.89 1.36 12.17
C GLY A 51 4.73 1.02 13.65
N ILE A 52 3.50 1.14 14.18
CA ILE A 52 3.15 0.82 15.56
C ILE A 52 2.49 -0.56 15.58
N VAL A 53 3.03 -1.47 16.39
CA VAL A 53 2.44 -2.79 16.63
C VAL A 53 2.31 -2.99 18.13
N MET A 54 1.09 -3.27 18.60
CA MET A 54 0.80 -3.49 20.03
C MET A 54 1.31 -2.34 20.92
N GLY A 55 1.14 -1.10 20.44
CA GLY A 55 1.54 0.13 21.15
C GLY A 55 3.04 0.44 21.13
N LYS A 56 3.86 -0.29 20.36
CA LYS A 56 5.30 -0.03 20.22
C LYS A 56 5.63 0.38 18.79
N LYS A 57 6.37 1.48 18.62
CA LYS A 57 6.95 1.85 17.32
C LYS A 57 8.09 0.88 16.99
N ILE A 58 7.89 0.03 15.99
CA ILE A 58 8.83 -1.01 15.56
C ILE A 58 9.42 -0.76 14.18
N SER A 59 8.78 0.09 13.37
CA SER A 59 9.25 0.48 12.05
C SER A 59 9.03 1.97 11.82
N GLU A 60 9.55 2.46 10.70
CA GLU A 60 9.15 3.76 10.19
C GLU A 60 7.72 3.75 9.67
N GLU A 61 7.17 4.95 9.55
CA GLU A 61 5.85 5.20 8.99
C GLU A 61 5.89 5.01 7.47
N LEU A 62 4.85 4.37 6.94
CA LEU A 62 4.67 4.12 5.53
C LEU A 62 4.29 5.40 4.78
N SER A 63 4.74 5.53 3.53
CA SER A 63 4.27 6.59 2.63
C SER A 63 2.84 6.32 2.14
N ALA A 64 2.17 7.30 1.55
CA ALA A 64 0.85 7.06 0.95
C ALA A 64 0.90 6.00 -0.16
N HIS A 65 2.00 5.96 -0.92
CA HIS A 65 2.25 4.95 -1.95
C HIS A 65 2.41 3.54 -1.38
N ASP A 66 3.16 3.37 -0.29
CA ASP A 66 3.32 2.05 0.36
C ASP A 66 1.97 1.51 0.84
N ILE A 67 1.16 2.36 1.47
CA ILE A 67 -0.19 2.02 1.94
C ILE A 67 -1.10 1.65 0.74
N PHE A 68 -1.01 2.42 -0.36
CA PHE A 68 -1.74 2.15 -1.60
C PHE A 68 -1.37 0.78 -2.20
N GLU A 69 -0.08 0.44 -2.28
CA GLU A 69 0.34 -0.86 -2.83
C GLU A 69 -0.11 -2.04 -1.95
N ILE A 70 -0.12 -1.90 -0.62
CA ILE A 70 -0.71 -2.91 0.29
C ILE A 70 -2.21 -3.10 -0.04
N ALA A 71 -2.95 -1.99 -0.19
CA ALA A 71 -4.37 -2.03 -0.50
C ALA A 71 -4.65 -2.66 -1.88
N ARG A 72 -3.81 -2.36 -2.88
CA ARG A 72 -3.89 -2.91 -4.24
C ARG A 72 -3.57 -4.41 -4.25
N LEU A 73 -2.61 -4.86 -3.45
CA LEU A 73 -2.34 -6.29 -3.27
C LEU A 73 -3.52 -7.02 -2.64
N ALA A 74 -4.17 -6.44 -1.61
CA ALA A 74 -5.41 -6.97 -1.04
C ALA A 74 -6.53 -7.04 -2.10
N TYR A 75 -6.67 -6.00 -2.92
CA TYR A 75 -7.66 -5.94 -3.99
C TYR A 75 -7.48 -7.07 -5.01
N ASN A 76 -6.24 -7.33 -5.42
CA ASN A 76 -5.91 -8.40 -6.35
C ASN A 76 -6.20 -9.79 -5.78
N GLN A 77 -6.30 -9.93 -4.46
CA GLN A 77 -6.70 -11.16 -3.76
C GLN A 77 -8.22 -11.22 -3.50
N GLU A 78 -9.00 -10.29 -4.07
CA GLU A 78 -10.44 -10.12 -3.81
C GLU A 78 -10.78 -9.85 -2.34
N ASP A 79 -9.79 -9.46 -1.53
CA ASP A 79 -9.98 -9.04 -0.15
C ASP A 79 -10.38 -7.57 -0.08
N TYR A 80 -11.62 -7.32 -0.50
CA TYR A 80 -12.17 -5.98 -0.51
C TYR A 80 -12.31 -5.38 0.90
N TYR A 81 -12.28 -6.19 1.96
CA TYR A 81 -12.30 -5.69 3.33
C TYR A 81 -11.01 -4.94 3.65
N HIS A 82 -9.87 -5.59 3.44
CA HIS A 82 -8.58 -4.93 3.64
C HIS A 82 -8.33 -3.84 2.60
N THR A 83 -8.78 -3.99 1.35
CA THR A 83 -8.68 -2.89 0.38
C THR A 83 -9.33 -1.61 0.90
N LEU A 84 -10.53 -1.68 1.47
CA LEU A 84 -11.19 -0.49 1.99
C LEU A 84 -10.41 0.15 3.14
N LEU A 85 -9.98 -0.66 4.12
CA LEU A 85 -9.23 -0.15 5.27
C LEU A 85 -7.95 0.57 4.84
N TRP A 86 -7.17 -0.05 3.97
CA TRP A 86 -5.89 0.50 3.53
C TRP A 86 -6.05 1.64 2.52
N MET A 87 -7.06 1.62 1.63
CA MET A 87 -7.33 2.76 0.74
C MET A 87 -7.82 4.00 1.52
N GLU A 88 -8.66 3.82 2.55
CA GLU A 88 -9.07 4.92 3.43
C GLU A 88 -7.86 5.52 4.16
N GLU A 89 -6.95 4.70 4.67
CA GLU A 89 -5.70 5.17 5.31
C GLU A 89 -4.80 5.92 4.31
N SER A 90 -4.66 5.42 3.07
CA SER A 90 -3.87 6.09 2.02
C SER A 90 -4.47 7.46 1.67
N LEU A 91 -5.81 7.54 1.60
CA LEU A 91 -6.53 8.78 1.34
C LEU A 91 -6.36 9.82 2.47
N GLU A 92 -6.25 9.39 3.72
CA GLU A 92 -5.89 10.31 4.82
C GLU A 92 -4.42 10.71 4.75
N LYS A 93 -3.53 9.78 4.38
CA LYS A 93 -2.09 10.03 4.29
C LYS A 93 -1.73 11.08 3.24
N ILE A 94 -2.34 11.04 2.05
CA ILE A 94 -2.07 12.04 0.99
C ILE A 94 -2.45 13.47 1.39
N LYS A 95 -3.30 13.67 2.40
CA LYS A 95 -3.66 15.01 2.89
C LYS A 95 -2.58 15.62 3.78
N ILE A 96 -1.70 14.77 4.33
CA ILE A 96 -0.66 15.13 5.29
C ILE A 96 0.71 15.12 4.61
N GLU A 97 0.92 14.20 3.66
CA GLU A 97 2.17 14.04 2.92
C GLU A 97 2.34 15.13 1.86
N ASP A 98 3.50 15.79 1.85
CA ASP A 98 3.83 16.87 0.90
C ASP A 98 5.24 16.63 0.30
N PRO A 99 5.36 16.33 -1.01
CA PRO A 99 4.28 16.08 -1.96
C PRO A 99 3.60 14.72 -1.71
N PRO A 100 2.33 14.55 -2.09
CA PRO A 100 1.65 13.26 -1.99
C PRO A 100 2.35 12.21 -2.88
N THR A 101 2.61 11.03 -2.33
CA THR A 101 3.28 9.93 -3.06
C THR A 101 2.32 9.03 -3.84
N ALA A 102 1.02 9.15 -3.61
CA ALA A 102 -0.04 8.45 -4.33
C ALA A 102 -1.05 9.43 -4.95
N ALA A 103 -1.64 9.07 -6.08
CA ALA A 103 -2.66 9.88 -6.73
C ALA A 103 -4.04 9.66 -6.09
N GLU A 104 -4.73 10.75 -5.77
CA GLU A 104 -6.08 10.68 -5.20
C GLU A 104 -7.05 9.94 -6.13
N SER A 105 -6.95 10.14 -7.46
CA SER A 105 -7.77 9.46 -8.45
C SER A 105 -7.67 7.94 -8.35
N ASP A 106 -6.45 7.43 -8.23
CA ASP A 106 -6.18 5.99 -8.19
C ASP A 106 -6.76 5.40 -6.91
N ILE A 107 -6.52 6.04 -5.76
CA ILE A 107 -7.06 5.61 -4.46
C ILE A 107 -8.60 5.54 -4.52
N LEU A 108 -9.25 6.58 -5.05
CA LEU A 108 -10.72 6.65 -5.14
C LEU A 108 -11.29 5.58 -6.09
N GLU A 109 -10.60 5.23 -7.18
CA GLU A 109 -11.03 4.18 -8.11
C GLU A 109 -11.14 2.82 -7.41
N TYR A 110 -10.06 2.39 -6.73
CA TYR A 110 -10.05 1.12 -5.99
C TYR A 110 -11.05 1.14 -4.82
N LEU A 111 -11.18 2.28 -4.13
CA LEU A 111 -12.12 2.45 -3.04
C LEU A 111 -13.58 2.33 -3.53
N ALA A 112 -13.94 2.98 -4.64
CA ALA A 112 -15.28 2.94 -5.20
C ALA A 112 -15.70 1.51 -5.59
N PHE A 113 -14.81 0.79 -6.30
CA PHE A 113 -15.10 -0.58 -6.71
C PHE A 113 -15.19 -1.53 -5.51
N SER A 114 -14.30 -1.40 -4.53
CA SER A 114 -14.32 -2.24 -3.33
C SER A 114 -15.59 -2.01 -2.50
N LEU A 115 -16.06 -0.75 -2.39
CA LEU A 115 -17.34 -0.42 -1.75
C LEU A 115 -18.52 -1.07 -2.47
N TYR A 116 -18.52 -1.03 -3.81
CA TYR A 116 -19.52 -1.70 -4.63
C TYR A 116 -19.52 -3.22 -4.38
N LYS A 117 -18.34 -3.84 -4.35
CA LYS A 117 -18.17 -5.29 -4.10
C LYS A 117 -18.67 -5.72 -2.72
N GLN A 118 -18.57 -4.84 -1.72
CA GLN A 118 -19.15 -5.07 -0.40
C GLN A 118 -20.64 -4.75 -0.29
N GLY A 119 -21.30 -4.33 -1.38
CA GLY A 119 -22.71 -3.96 -1.39
C GLY A 119 -23.00 -2.57 -0.82
N ASN A 120 -21.99 -1.76 -0.53
CA ASN A 120 -22.16 -0.39 -0.05
C ASN A 120 -22.34 0.61 -1.21
N LEU A 121 -23.42 0.42 -1.97
CA LEU A 121 -23.72 1.20 -3.17
C LEU A 121 -23.78 2.71 -2.93
N LYS A 122 -24.29 3.13 -1.77
CA LYS A 122 -24.41 4.55 -1.42
C LYS A 122 -23.03 5.21 -1.32
N ARG A 123 -22.11 4.61 -0.57
CA ARG A 123 -20.75 5.15 -0.45
C ARG A 123 -19.99 5.01 -1.77
N ALA A 124 -20.16 3.90 -2.49
CA ALA A 124 -19.52 3.71 -3.79
C ALA A 124 -19.87 4.86 -4.75
N LEU A 125 -21.16 5.21 -4.87
CA LEU A 125 -21.61 6.33 -5.68
C LEU A 125 -21.00 7.67 -5.24
N GLN A 126 -20.96 7.95 -3.93
CA GLN A 126 -20.34 9.17 -3.41
C GLN A 126 -18.86 9.28 -3.76
N VAL A 127 -18.12 8.17 -3.69
CA VAL A 127 -16.70 8.13 -4.07
C VAL A 127 -16.55 8.33 -5.58
N THR A 128 -17.40 7.71 -6.40
CA THR A 128 -17.40 7.92 -7.85
C THR A 128 -17.73 9.37 -8.23
N ASP A 129 -18.68 10.01 -7.55
CA ASP A 129 -19.01 11.42 -7.77
C ASP A 129 -17.83 12.34 -7.43
N ARG A 130 -17.07 12.02 -6.37
CA ARG A 130 -15.83 12.73 -6.04
C ARG A 130 -14.76 12.53 -7.12
N LEU A 131 -14.58 11.30 -7.57
CA LEU A 131 -13.61 10.98 -8.63
C LEU A 131 -13.92 11.75 -9.93
N TYR A 132 -15.19 11.93 -10.27
CA TYR A 132 -15.61 12.72 -11.44
C TYR A 132 -15.28 14.22 -11.33
N GLN A 133 -15.10 14.75 -10.11
CA GLN A 133 -14.82 16.17 -9.88
C GLN A 133 -13.32 16.51 -9.94
N ILE A 134 -12.45 15.51 -9.98
CA ILE A 134 -10.99 15.65 -10.09
C ILE A 134 -10.61 15.80 -11.56
#